data_AF-A0AAN7UH60-F1
#
_entry.id   AF-A0AAN7UH60-F1
#
_cell.length_a   1.000
_cell.length_b   1.000
_cell.length_c   1.000
_cell.angle_alpha   90.00
_cell.angle_beta   90.00
_cell.angle_gamma   90.00
#
_symmetry.space_group_name_H-M   'P 1'
#
loop_
_entity.id
_entity.type
_entity.pdbx_description
1 polymer ?
#
loop_
_entity_poly.entity_id
_entity_poly.type
_entity_poly.pdbx_seq_one_letter_code
_entity_poly.pdbx_strand_id
1 'polypeptide(L)'
;MRTAPFSDGTPQVSQWPIAPGKFFDYEIHPEIGDAGTYFYHSHIGFQAMTAHGVLIVEDADTPPYQWDGDVSVVLADFYRKSDKEIETDLLSTPFIWPGEPDSLVFNDRSGTHSFDDAPDDSCKPYIITVDPGKTYRFRFIGAATISFIQAGIEAHTNLTIISADGYYTKPAQVDHIQLGGGQRFDTLITMKSEDELATEGRNQYWIRYETRGRSPGLQGYALLQYNSSSSSKTRRGASQPKAHERGHHELTKHGGVSHWQPKPPGKNPNHSPVSLPPDGTLTNWLEYTLEALNPQTQFPRLSEVTRTVYITVKEKVVNGTYHGGSVNGSVIWV
;
A
#
# COMPACT_ATOMS: atom_id res chain seq x y z
N MET A 1 -11.55 -6.92 -11.54
CA MET A 1 -11.27 -8.37 -11.44
C MET A 1 -12.56 -9.14 -11.22
N ARG A 2 -12.86 -10.08 -12.13
CA ARG A 2 -14.02 -10.95 -12.05
C ARG A 2 -13.62 -12.29 -11.42
N THR A 3 -14.31 -12.65 -10.35
CA THR A 3 -14.23 -13.97 -9.72
C THR A 3 -15.53 -14.72 -9.95
N ALA A 4 -15.49 -16.04 -10.04
CA ALA A 4 -16.71 -16.83 -9.94
C ALA A 4 -17.33 -16.57 -8.54
N PRO A 5 -18.67 -16.50 -8.40
CA PRO A 5 -19.28 -16.18 -7.10
C PRO A 5 -18.86 -17.09 -5.94
N PHE A 6 -18.49 -18.34 -6.22
CA PHE A 6 -18.01 -19.30 -5.21
C PHE A 6 -16.51 -19.17 -4.90
N SER A 7 -15.77 -18.32 -5.61
CA SER A 7 -14.35 -18.01 -5.43
C SER A 7 -14.12 -16.59 -4.90
N ASP A 8 -15.16 -15.98 -4.32
CA ASP A 8 -15.06 -14.66 -3.68
C ASP A 8 -14.35 -14.71 -2.32
N GLY A 9 -14.30 -15.87 -1.65
CA GLY A 9 -13.52 -16.03 -0.42
C GLY A 9 -14.16 -15.44 0.83
N THR A 10 -15.46 -15.14 0.79
CA THR A 10 -16.26 -14.54 1.88
C THR A 10 -17.03 -15.61 2.67
N PRO A 11 -16.60 -15.98 3.89
CA PRO A 11 -17.28 -16.98 4.70
C PRO A 11 -18.75 -16.64 4.94
N GLN A 12 -19.62 -17.66 4.88
CA GLN A 12 -21.07 -17.54 5.05
C GLN A 12 -21.80 -16.78 3.93
N VAL A 13 -21.09 -16.27 2.93
CA VAL A 13 -21.67 -15.61 1.75
C VAL A 13 -21.39 -16.44 0.50
N SER A 14 -20.13 -16.59 0.11
CA SER A 14 -19.72 -17.32 -1.10
C SER A 14 -19.29 -18.76 -0.81
N GLN A 15 -18.74 -19.02 0.39
CA GLN A 15 -18.21 -20.33 0.76
C GLN A 15 -18.16 -20.56 2.28
N TRP A 16 -17.88 -21.81 2.67
CA TRP A 16 -17.49 -22.14 4.05
C TRP A 16 -15.97 -21.96 4.25
N PRO A 17 -15.51 -21.69 5.49
CA PRO A 17 -14.08 -21.65 5.80
C PRO A 17 -13.37 -22.95 5.42
N ILE A 18 -12.16 -22.83 4.89
CA ILE A 18 -11.30 -23.97 4.56
C ILE A 18 -10.72 -24.53 5.86
N ALA A 19 -11.03 -25.79 6.18
CA ALA A 19 -10.55 -26.40 7.41
C ALA A 19 -9.00 -26.59 7.39
N PRO A 20 -8.33 -26.62 8.56
CA PRO A 20 -6.89 -26.86 8.63
C PRO A 20 -6.47 -28.14 7.89
N GLY A 21 -5.41 -28.05 7.09
CA GLY A 21 -4.91 -29.16 6.28
C GLY A 21 -5.78 -29.53 5.07
N LYS A 22 -6.79 -28.71 4.74
CA LYS A 22 -7.59 -28.81 3.51
C LYS A 22 -7.23 -27.69 2.55
N PHE A 23 -7.66 -27.87 1.30
CA PHE A 23 -7.35 -26.99 0.19
C PHE A 23 -8.64 -26.65 -0.55
N PHE A 24 -8.63 -25.49 -1.19
CA PHE A 24 -9.67 -25.04 -2.10
C PHE A 24 -8.99 -24.27 -3.22
N ASP A 25 -9.37 -24.57 -4.45
CA ASP A 25 -8.83 -23.89 -5.63
C ASP A 25 -9.73 -22.70 -5.95
N TYR A 26 -9.16 -21.49 -5.85
CA TYR A 26 -9.85 -20.26 -6.25
C TYR A 26 -9.68 -20.06 -7.75
N GLU A 27 -10.81 -19.89 -8.45
CA GLU A 27 -10.80 -19.58 -9.87
C GLU A 27 -11.01 -18.08 -10.09
N ILE A 28 -10.05 -17.46 -10.78
CA ILE A 28 -10.09 -16.06 -11.15
C ILE A 28 -9.98 -15.99 -12.67
N HIS A 29 -10.86 -15.22 -13.30
CA HIS A 29 -10.90 -15.07 -14.74
C HIS A 29 -10.82 -13.59 -15.13
N PRO A 30 -9.61 -13.00 -15.17
CA PRO A 30 -9.43 -11.63 -15.64
C PRO A 30 -9.82 -11.50 -17.11
N GLU A 31 -10.58 -10.47 -17.44
CA GLU A 31 -10.92 -10.12 -18.82
C GLU A 31 -10.10 -8.94 -19.33
N ILE A 32 -10.19 -8.65 -20.64
CA ILE A 32 -9.65 -7.41 -21.20
C ILE A 32 -10.29 -6.22 -20.47
N GLY A 33 -9.45 -5.36 -19.91
CA GLY A 33 -9.87 -4.22 -19.09
C GLY A 33 -9.82 -4.46 -17.58
N ASP A 34 -9.53 -5.68 -17.10
CA ASP A 34 -9.30 -5.94 -15.67
C ASP A 34 -7.84 -5.68 -15.23
N ALA A 35 -6.94 -5.28 -16.13
CA ALA A 35 -5.55 -5.01 -15.82
C ALA A 35 -5.38 -3.90 -14.78
N GLY A 36 -4.54 -4.13 -13.77
CA GLY A 36 -4.36 -3.19 -12.67
C GLY A 36 -3.76 -3.81 -11.42
N THR A 37 -3.75 -3.00 -10.37
CA THR A 37 -3.24 -3.35 -9.04
C THR A 37 -4.37 -3.82 -8.13
N TYR A 38 -4.24 -5.05 -7.69
CA TYR A 38 -5.09 -5.69 -6.70
C TYR A 38 -4.25 -6.26 -5.57
N PHE A 39 -4.94 -6.79 -4.57
CA PHE A 39 -4.35 -7.56 -3.51
C PHE A 39 -5.39 -8.56 -3.03
N TYR A 40 -4.94 -9.67 -2.46
CA TYR A 40 -5.80 -10.61 -1.77
C TYR A 40 -5.57 -10.49 -0.28
N HIS A 41 -6.59 -10.81 0.52
CA HIS A 41 -6.48 -10.92 1.96
C HIS A 41 -7.45 -11.98 2.49
N SER A 42 -7.19 -12.52 3.69
CA SER A 42 -8.17 -13.36 4.38
C SER A 42 -9.41 -12.53 4.70
N HIS A 43 -10.58 -13.12 4.49
CA HIS A 43 -11.87 -12.53 4.86
C HIS A 43 -12.49 -13.24 6.09
N ILE A 44 -11.66 -13.93 6.88
CA ILE A 44 -12.05 -14.60 8.13
C ILE A 44 -11.56 -13.78 9.32
N GLY A 45 -12.49 -13.23 10.11
CA GLY A 45 -12.18 -12.53 11.35
C GLY A 45 -11.20 -11.37 11.11
N PHE A 46 -10.16 -11.28 11.96
CA PHE A 46 -9.10 -10.27 11.88
C PHE A 46 -7.87 -10.68 11.04
N GLN A 47 -7.92 -11.84 10.38
CA GLN A 47 -6.75 -12.39 9.66
C GLN A 47 -6.28 -11.55 8.46
N ALA A 48 -7.10 -10.62 7.96
CA ALA A 48 -6.68 -9.70 6.91
C ALA A 48 -5.38 -8.93 7.26
N MET A 49 -5.14 -8.68 8.55
CA MET A 49 -3.91 -8.02 9.03
C MET A 49 -2.64 -8.83 8.79
N THR A 50 -2.72 -10.15 8.84
CA THR A 50 -1.54 -11.04 8.80
C THR A 50 -1.48 -11.92 7.55
N ALA A 51 -2.60 -12.08 6.85
CA ALA A 51 -2.74 -12.88 5.64
C ALA A 51 -3.25 -12.01 4.49
N HIS A 52 -2.34 -11.32 3.82
CA HIS A 52 -2.59 -10.57 2.59
C HIS A 52 -1.38 -10.61 1.66
N GLY A 53 -1.58 -10.27 0.39
CA GLY A 53 -0.51 -10.24 -0.60
C GLY A 53 -0.91 -9.51 -1.88
N VAL A 54 0.09 -9.07 -2.63
CA VAL A 54 -0.09 -8.32 -3.87
C VAL A 54 -0.61 -9.24 -4.98
N LEU A 55 -1.56 -8.74 -5.77
CA LEU A 55 -2.09 -9.41 -6.96
C LEU A 55 -2.07 -8.43 -8.13
N ILE A 56 -1.20 -8.63 -9.10
CA ILE A 56 -1.12 -7.78 -10.29
C ILE A 56 -1.74 -8.51 -11.47
N VAL A 57 -2.65 -7.82 -12.17
CA VAL A 57 -3.14 -8.24 -13.48
C VAL A 57 -2.47 -7.36 -14.52
N GLU A 58 -1.69 -7.97 -15.41
CA GLU A 58 -0.99 -7.25 -16.47
C GLU A 58 -1.94 -6.90 -17.63
N ASP A 59 -1.64 -5.82 -18.33
CA ASP A 59 -2.36 -5.48 -19.55
C ASP A 59 -2.15 -6.57 -20.62
N ALA A 60 -3.24 -6.96 -21.27
CA ALA A 60 -3.18 -7.87 -22.42
C ALA A 60 -2.53 -7.21 -23.65
N ASP A 61 -2.70 -5.88 -23.76
CA ASP A 61 -2.17 -5.04 -24.84
C ASP A 61 -1.15 -4.04 -24.28
N THR A 62 -0.66 -3.14 -25.14
CA THR A 62 0.24 -2.06 -24.68
C THR A 62 -0.50 -1.13 -23.72
N PRO A 63 0.02 -0.88 -22.51
CA PRO A 63 -0.61 0.02 -21.55
C PRO A 63 -0.65 1.46 -22.09
N PRO A 64 -1.63 2.27 -21.66
CA PRO A 64 -1.80 3.66 -22.14
C PRO A 64 -0.70 4.61 -21.66
N TYR A 65 0.08 4.20 -20.66
CA TYR A 65 1.20 4.95 -20.08
C TYR A 65 2.48 4.13 -20.18
N GLN A 66 3.63 4.80 -20.08
CA GLN A 66 4.94 4.18 -20.19
C GLN A 66 5.73 4.38 -18.90
N TRP A 67 6.47 3.35 -18.50
CA TRP A 67 7.36 3.34 -17.34
C TRP A 67 8.47 2.31 -17.57
N ASP A 68 9.56 2.45 -16.82
CA ASP A 68 10.74 1.58 -16.93
C ASP A 68 10.72 0.40 -15.95
N GLY A 69 9.89 0.45 -14.90
CA GLY A 69 9.73 -0.63 -13.93
C GLY A 69 8.62 -0.39 -12.91
N ASP A 70 8.20 -1.46 -12.26
CA ASP A 70 7.15 -1.45 -11.24
C ASP A 70 7.73 -1.57 -9.82
N VAL A 71 7.12 -0.85 -8.88
CA VAL A 71 7.42 -0.94 -7.45
C VAL A 71 6.10 -1.12 -6.69
N SER A 72 5.93 -2.27 -6.03
CA SER A 72 4.76 -2.48 -5.17
C SER A 72 5.00 -1.91 -3.77
N VAL A 73 4.01 -1.19 -3.23
CA VAL A 73 4.04 -0.60 -1.90
C VAL A 73 2.77 -1.00 -1.15
N VAL A 74 2.91 -1.88 -0.17
CA VAL A 74 1.83 -2.29 0.73
C VAL A 74 1.98 -1.52 2.04
N LEU A 75 0.93 -0.77 2.39
CA LEU A 75 0.78 -0.06 3.66
C LEU A 75 -0.28 -0.75 4.49
N ALA A 76 0.09 -1.24 5.67
CA ALA A 76 -0.79 -2.02 6.55
C ALA A 76 -0.68 -1.58 8.02
N ASP A 77 -1.65 -2.01 8.81
CA ASP A 77 -1.64 -1.87 10.27
C ASP A 77 -0.95 -3.08 10.91
N PHE A 78 -0.29 -2.84 12.04
CA PHE A 78 0.25 -3.91 12.88
C PHE A 78 -0.22 -3.76 14.32
N TYR A 79 -0.76 -4.86 14.86
CA TYR A 79 -1.09 -5.02 16.27
C TYR A 79 -0.20 -6.12 16.86
N ARG A 80 0.30 -5.89 18.08
CA ARG A 80 0.97 -6.93 18.88
C ARG A 80 0.00 -7.94 19.46
N LYS A 81 -1.26 -7.53 19.68
CA LYS A 81 -2.34 -8.43 20.10
C LYS A 81 -2.62 -9.45 19.00
N SER A 82 -2.91 -10.69 19.39
CA SER A 82 -3.35 -11.70 18.43
C SER A 82 -4.76 -11.40 17.91
N ASP A 83 -5.08 -11.87 16.70
CA ASP A 83 -6.42 -11.78 16.10
C ASP A 83 -7.50 -12.27 17.08
N LYS A 84 -7.25 -13.40 17.76
CA LYS A 84 -8.17 -13.98 18.74
C LYS A 84 -8.41 -13.07 19.95
N GLU A 85 -7.35 -12.42 20.44
CA GLU A 85 -7.47 -11.47 21.55
C GLU A 85 -8.31 -10.27 21.15
N ILE A 86 -8.01 -9.68 19.98
CA ILE A 86 -8.76 -8.55 19.44
C ILE A 86 -10.24 -8.92 19.23
N GLU A 87 -10.52 -10.06 18.61
CA GLU A 87 -11.89 -10.53 18.41
C GLU A 87 -12.63 -10.78 19.74
N THR A 88 -11.95 -11.37 20.73
CA THR A 88 -12.53 -11.63 22.05
C THR A 88 -12.88 -10.33 22.76
N ASP A 89 -11.97 -9.34 22.72
CA ASP A 89 -12.16 -8.01 23.31
C ASP A 89 -13.33 -7.25 22.63
N LEU A 90 -13.40 -7.29 21.30
CA LEU A 90 -14.46 -6.63 20.54
C LEU A 90 -15.85 -7.24 20.78
N LEU A 91 -15.92 -8.54 21.09
CA LEU A 91 -17.17 -9.26 21.35
C LEU A 91 -17.53 -9.36 22.84
N SER A 92 -16.66 -8.89 23.74
CA SER A 92 -16.92 -9.01 25.18
C SER A 92 -18.03 -8.07 25.64
N THR A 93 -18.65 -8.40 26.78
CA THR A 93 -19.56 -7.51 27.50
C THR A 93 -19.01 -7.31 28.93
N PRO A 94 -18.50 -6.12 29.28
CA PRO A 94 -18.49 -4.89 28.47
C PRO A 94 -17.57 -4.97 27.25
N PHE A 95 -17.88 -4.18 26.22
CA PHE A 95 -17.05 -4.02 25.02
C PHE A 95 -15.65 -3.51 25.38
N ILE A 96 -14.62 -4.09 24.78
CA ILE A 96 -13.22 -3.67 24.96
C ILE A 96 -12.65 -3.24 23.59
N TRP A 97 -12.27 -1.97 23.49
CA TRP A 97 -11.60 -1.44 22.29
C TRP A 97 -10.14 -1.94 22.24
N PRO A 98 -9.66 -2.57 21.14
CA PRO A 98 -8.27 -3.00 20.99
C PRO A 98 -7.24 -1.86 21.07
N GLY A 99 -7.64 -0.63 20.78
CA GLY A 99 -6.71 0.52 20.67
C GLY A 99 -6.35 0.84 19.22
N GLU A 100 -5.55 1.88 19.05
CA GLU A 100 -4.87 2.13 17.76
C GLU A 100 -3.83 1.03 17.48
N PRO A 101 -3.42 0.83 16.21
CA PRO A 101 -2.32 -0.05 15.88
C PRO A 101 -1.04 0.31 16.62
N ASP A 102 -0.17 -0.67 16.86
CA ASP A 102 1.15 -0.44 17.48
C ASP A 102 2.13 0.22 16.50
N SER A 103 1.98 -0.06 15.21
CA SER A 103 2.72 0.61 14.13
C SER A 103 2.01 0.47 12.78
N LEU A 104 2.38 1.33 11.84
CA LEU A 104 2.19 1.08 10.42
C LEU A 104 3.31 0.18 9.90
N VAL A 105 3.07 -0.50 8.77
CA VAL A 105 4.05 -1.34 8.07
C VAL A 105 4.10 -0.96 6.60
N PHE A 106 5.31 -0.82 6.07
CA PHE A 106 5.64 -0.60 4.66
C PHE A 106 6.36 -1.85 4.11
N ASN A 107 5.71 -2.59 3.22
CA ASN A 107 6.23 -3.80 2.54
C ASN A 107 6.73 -4.96 3.42
N ASP A 108 6.48 -4.94 4.73
CA ASP A 108 6.88 -5.89 5.80
C ASP A 108 7.66 -5.24 6.94
N ARG A 109 8.04 -3.95 6.82
CA ARG A 109 8.77 -3.25 7.88
C ARG A 109 8.08 -2.03 8.44
N SER A 110 8.14 -1.85 9.76
CA SER A 110 7.51 -0.74 10.44
C SER A 110 8.26 0.58 10.33
N GLY A 111 9.57 0.53 10.03
CA GLY A 111 10.40 1.72 9.90
C GLY A 111 10.43 2.63 11.13
N THR A 112 10.02 2.12 12.30
CA THR A 112 9.96 2.89 13.56
C THR A 112 11.33 3.01 14.22
N HIS A 113 12.26 2.11 13.89
CA HIS A 113 13.64 2.12 14.35
C HIS A 113 14.59 2.42 13.20
N SER A 114 15.81 2.84 13.53
CA SER A 114 16.83 3.11 12.54
C SER A 114 17.55 1.83 12.12
N PHE A 115 18.30 1.90 11.02
CA PHE A 115 19.09 0.75 10.56
C PHE A 115 20.11 0.25 11.59
N ASP A 116 20.72 1.13 12.38
CA ASP A 116 21.75 0.77 13.38
C ASP A 116 21.19 0.29 14.73
N ASP A 117 19.92 0.54 15.05
CA ASP A 117 19.34 0.26 16.39
C ASP A 117 18.03 -0.54 16.39
N ALA A 118 17.56 -0.96 15.21
CA ALA A 118 16.40 -1.84 15.12
C ALA A 118 16.68 -3.19 15.80
N PRO A 119 15.74 -3.72 16.61
CA PRO A 119 15.88 -5.02 17.27
C PRO A 119 16.01 -6.17 16.27
N ASP A 120 15.34 -6.06 15.11
CA ASP A 120 15.41 -6.98 13.99
C ASP A 120 15.00 -6.27 12.68
N ASP A 121 15.04 -7.00 11.57
CA ASP A 121 14.81 -6.46 10.23
C ASP A 121 13.39 -5.90 10.01
N SER A 122 12.38 -6.42 10.70
CA SER A 122 10.98 -5.95 10.60
C SER A 122 10.79 -4.54 11.16
N CYS A 123 11.72 -4.07 12.01
CA CYS A 123 11.66 -2.73 12.58
C CYS A 123 12.46 -1.69 11.79
N LYS A 124 13.28 -2.12 10.82
CA LYS A 124 14.11 -1.23 9.99
C LYS A 124 13.28 -0.54 8.91
N PRO A 125 13.74 0.59 8.35
CA PRO A 125 13.11 1.14 7.16
C PRO A 125 13.26 0.19 5.95
N TYR A 126 12.20 0.01 5.17
CA TYR A 126 12.27 -0.74 3.91
C TYR A 126 13.05 0.06 2.86
N ILE A 127 13.90 -0.60 2.05
CA ILE A 127 14.69 0.07 1.01
C ILE A 127 14.11 -0.24 -0.38
N ILE A 128 13.69 0.79 -1.10
CA ILE A 128 13.35 0.73 -2.52
C ILE A 128 14.59 1.17 -3.30
N THR A 129 15.12 0.30 -4.16
CA THR A 129 16.26 0.66 -5.02
C THR A 129 15.77 1.04 -6.42
N VAL A 130 16.26 2.17 -6.94
CA VAL A 130 15.89 2.73 -8.25
C VAL A 130 17.12 3.14 -9.04
N ASP A 131 17.00 3.18 -10.36
CA ASP A 131 18.05 3.72 -11.22
C ASP A 131 17.80 5.21 -11.56
N PRO A 132 18.85 6.04 -11.64
CA PRO A 132 18.71 7.44 -12.01
C PRO A 132 18.04 7.66 -13.37
N GLY A 133 17.20 8.69 -13.48
CA GLY A 133 16.55 9.13 -14.72
C GLY A 133 15.42 8.25 -15.24
N LYS A 134 15.16 7.09 -14.60
CA LYS A 134 14.04 6.21 -14.96
C LYS A 134 12.72 6.68 -14.36
N THR A 135 11.61 6.32 -14.99
CA THR A 135 10.27 6.49 -14.45
C THR A 135 9.72 5.16 -13.96
N TYR A 136 9.33 5.09 -12.69
CA TYR A 136 8.75 3.88 -12.10
C TYR A 136 7.26 4.05 -11.86
N ARG A 137 6.50 2.96 -12.05
CA ARG A 137 5.10 2.84 -11.61
C ARG A 137 5.09 2.32 -10.17
N PHE A 138 4.77 3.19 -9.22
CA PHE A 138 4.55 2.82 -7.82
C PHE A 138 3.10 2.40 -7.63
N ARG A 139 2.90 1.18 -7.14
CA ARG A 139 1.60 0.55 -6.91
C ARG A 139 1.30 0.55 -5.42
N PHE A 140 0.64 1.60 -4.95
CA PHE A 140 0.27 1.76 -3.54
C PHE A 140 -0.97 0.95 -3.21
N ILE A 141 -0.92 0.15 -2.15
CA ILE A 141 -1.97 -0.76 -1.70
C ILE A 141 -2.24 -0.51 -0.22
N GLY A 142 -3.49 -0.18 0.10
CA GLY A 142 -3.95 0.06 1.46
C GLY A 142 -4.47 -1.23 2.07
N ALA A 143 -3.57 -2.03 2.64
CA ALA A 143 -3.94 -3.19 3.45
C ALA A 143 -4.17 -2.81 4.93
N ALA A 144 -4.58 -1.57 5.18
CA ALA A 144 -4.92 -1.07 6.50
C ALA A 144 -6.28 -1.64 6.96
N THR A 145 -6.39 -1.92 8.25
CA THR A 145 -7.63 -2.38 8.91
C THR A 145 -8.43 -1.21 9.46
N ILE A 146 -7.74 -0.18 9.96
CA ILE A 146 -8.35 1.02 10.54
C ILE A 146 -7.68 2.33 10.10
N SER A 147 -6.40 2.30 9.74
CA SER A 147 -5.67 3.52 9.45
C SER A 147 -6.05 4.16 8.12
N PHE A 148 -6.18 5.48 8.13
CA PHE A 148 -6.03 6.32 6.95
C PHE A 148 -4.59 6.84 6.91
N ILE A 149 -3.89 6.61 5.81
CA ILE A 149 -2.43 6.79 5.74
C ILE A 149 -2.10 7.86 4.72
N GLN A 150 -1.22 8.78 5.09
CA GLN A 150 -0.50 9.66 4.17
C GLN A 150 0.92 9.17 3.99
N ALA A 151 1.42 9.15 2.77
CA ALA A 151 2.82 8.86 2.48
C ALA A 151 3.41 9.80 1.43
N GLY A 152 4.66 10.22 1.62
CA GLY A 152 5.37 11.06 0.68
C GLY A 152 6.86 10.73 0.62
N ILE A 153 7.52 11.23 -0.42
CA ILE A 153 8.91 10.91 -0.73
C ILE A 153 9.70 12.22 -0.75
N GLU A 154 10.75 12.28 0.07
CA GLU A 154 11.62 13.45 0.17
C GLU A 154 12.17 13.83 -1.21
N ALA A 155 12.02 15.12 -1.58
CA ALA A 155 12.46 15.70 -2.85
C ALA A 155 11.86 15.05 -4.12
N HIS A 156 10.75 14.31 -3.99
CA HIS A 156 9.97 13.76 -5.10
C HIS A 156 8.49 14.12 -4.90
N THR A 157 8.15 15.39 -5.14
CA THR A 157 6.80 15.94 -4.90
C THR A 157 5.91 15.94 -6.14
N ASN A 158 6.30 15.19 -7.18
CA ASN A 158 5.58 15.12 -8.44
C ASN A 158 5.19 13.67 -8.73
N LEU A 159 4.12 13.22 -8.10
CA LEU A 159 3.55 11.89 -8.26
C LEU A 159 2.36 12.01 -9.22
N THR A 160 2.41 11.29 -10.34
CA THR A 160 1.32 11.29 -11.32
C THR A 160 0.43 10.07 -11.12
N ILE A 161 -0.73 10.22 -10.48
CA ILE A 161 -1.73 9.15 -10.40
C ILE A 161 -2.22 8.83 -11.82
N ILE A 162 -2.13 7.56 -12.20
CA ILE A 162 -2.58 7.04 -13.51
C ILE A 162 -3.62 5.93 -13.40
N SER A 163 -3.82 5.36 -12.21
CA SER A 163 -4.81 4.31 -11.97
C SER A 163 -5.31 4.37 -10.53
N ALA A 164 -6.58 4.03 -10.35
CA ALA A 164 -7.25 3.87 -9.06
C ALA A 164 -8.07 2.58 -9.08
N ASP A 165 -7.89 1.75 -8.05
CA ASP A 165 -8.65 0.52 -7.80
C ASP A 165 -8.75 -0.46 -8.99
N GLY A 166 -7.70 -0.52 -9.82
CA GLY A 166 -7.62 -1.44 -10.95
C GLY A 166 -8.12 -0.87 -12.27
N TYR A 167 -8.36 0.45 -12.35
CA TYR A 167 -8.76 1.12 -13.58
C TYR A 167 -7.88 2.34 -13.87
N TYR A 168 -7.54 2.53 -15.14
CA TYR A 168 -6.82 3.72 -15.58
C TYR A 168 -7.65 4.99 -15.44
N THR A 169 -7.02 6.02 -14.88
CA THR A 169 -7.54 7.39 -14.80
C THR A 169 -6.82 8.26 -15.83
N LYS A 170 -7.33 9.45 -16.12
CA LYS A 170 -6.50 10.53 -16.65
C LYS A 170 -5.43 10.88 -15.61
N PRO A 171 -4.25 11.39 -16.03
CA PRO A 171 -3.19 11.75 -15.11
C PRO A 171 -3.63 12.82 -14.11
N ALA A 172 -3.37 12.60 -12.82
CA ALA A 172 -3.59 13.59 -11.77
C ALA A 172 -2.30 13.79 -10.96
N GLN A 173 -1.90 15.05 -10.79
CA GLN A 173 -0.65 15.40 -10.11
C GLN A 173 -0.89 15.59 -8.62
N VAL A 174 -0.12 14.90 -7.79
CA VAL A 174 -0.11 15.02 -6.33
C VAL A 174 1.32 15.07 -5.82
N ASP A 175 1.52 15.59 -4.62
CA ASP A 175 2.83 15.63 -3.93
C ASP A 175 3.00 14.54 -2.86
N HIS A 176 1.90 13.90 -2.49
CA HIS A 176 1.85 12.78 -1.57
C HIS A 176 0.65 11.88 -1.92
N ILE A 177 0.66 10.64 -1.42
CA ILE A 177 -0.46 9.72 -1.56
C ILE A 177 -1.27 9.68 -0.26
N GLN A 178 -2.58 9.55 -0.41
CA GLN A 178 -3.52 9.25 0.67
C GLN A 178 -4.18 7.91 0.38
N LEU A 179 -4.31 7.06 1.40
CA LEU A 179 -4.77 5.69 1.21
C LEU A 179 -5.49 5.17 2.45
N GLY A 180 -6.73 4.71 2.28
CA GLY A 180 -7.47 3.95 3.27
C GLY A 180 -7.43 2.44 3.02
N GLY A 181 -7.99 1.67 3.96
CA GLY A 181 -8.16 0.23 3.81
C GLY A 181 -8.94 -0.13 2.54
N GLY A 182 -8.38 -1.03 1.74
CA GLY A 182 -8.96 -1.51 0.48
C GLY A 182 -8.59 -0.70 -0.76
N GLN A 183 -8.09 0.53 -0.64
CA GLN A 183 -7.78 1.37 -1.80
C GLN A 183 -6.45 1.00 -2.46
N ARG A 184 -6.34 1.23 -3.78
CA ARG A 184 -5.10 1.11 -4.54
C ARG A 184 -4.94 2.28 -5.49
N PHE A 185 -3.73 2.82 -5.58
CA PHE A 185 -3.38 3.84 -6.57
C PHE A 185 -2.06 3.49 -7.23
N ASP A 186 -2.00 3.68 -8.54
CA ASP A 186 -0.75 3.60 -9.26
C ASP A 186 -0.28 4.99 -9.64
N THR A 187 0.96 5.32 -9.30
CA THR A 187 1.58 6.60 -9.65
C THR A 187 2.82 6.40 -10.52
N LEU A 188 3.03 7.30 -11.46
CA LEU A 188 4.31 7.43 -12.14
C LEU A 188 5.18 8.43 -11.37
N ILE A 189 6.41 8.03 -11.11
CA ILE A 189 7.42 8.88 -10.47
C ILE A 189 8.70 8.80 -11.30
N THR A 190 9.11 9.94 -11.87
CA THR A 190 10.41 10.06 -12.55
C THR A 190 11.50 10.30 -11.53
N MET A 191 12.49 9.41 -11.53
CA MET A 191 13.65 9.47 -10.66
C MET A 191 14.62 10.54 -11.14
N LYS A 192 15.32 11.16 -10.19
CA LYS A 192 16.38 12.15 -10.45
C LYS A 192 17.46 11.57 -11.35
N SER A 193 17.92 12.38 -12.29
CA SER A 193 19.06 12.07 -13.17
C SER A 193 20.38 12.01 -12.40
N GLU A 194 21.41 11.40 -12.99
CA GLU A 194 22.76 11.38 -12.42
C GLU A 194 23.30 12.80 -12.11
N ASP A 195 22.98 13.78 -12.94
CA ASP A 195 23.42 15.18 -12.76
C ASP A 195 22.73 15.86 -11.57
N GLU A 196 21.44 15.58 -11.34
CA GLU A 196 20.70 16.06 -10.18
C GLU A 196 21.25 15.46 -8.88
N LEU A 197 21.48 14.15 -8.86
CA LEU A 197 22.08 13.46 -7.71
C LEU A 197 23.48 14.00 -7.40
N ALA A 198 24.29 14.24 -8.43
CA ALA A 198 25.63 14.82 -8.27
C ALA A 198 25.57 16.25 -7.72
N THR A 199 24.58 17.05 -8.15
CA THR A 199 24.34 18.42 -7.67
C THR A 199 23.90 18.45 -6.21
N GLU A 200 23.01 17.53 -5.82
CA GLU A 200 22.55 17.43 -4.44
C GLU A 200 23.56 16.75 -3.50
N GLY A 201 24.56 16.06 -4.06
CA GLY A 201 25.59 15.37 -3.28
C GLY A 201 25.07 14.18 -2.46
N ARG A 202 23.91 13.62 -2.84
CA ARG A 202 23.26 12.49 -2.17
C ARG A 202 22.51 11.61 -3.16
N ASN A 203 22.31 10.35 -2.78
CA ASN A 203 21.67 9.32 -3.60
C ASN A 203 20.64 8.50 -2.81
N GLN A 204 20.21 9.02 -1.65
CA GLN A 204 19.26 8.38 -0.75
C GLN A 204 18.28 9.45 -0.24
N TYR A 205 17.00 9.10 -0.24
CA TYR A 205 15.89 9.99 0.10
C TYR A 205 14.91 9.26 1.01
N TRP A 206 14.40 9.93 2.03
CA TRP A 206 13.46 9.31 2.95
C TRP A 206 12.04 9.28 2.39
N ILE A 207 11.36 8.18 2.63
CA ILE A 207 9.91 8.04 2.49
C ILE A 207 9.34 8.10 3.90
N ARG A 208 8.34 8.96 4.11
CA ARG A 208 7.60 9.06 5.38
C ARG A 208 6.17 8.60 5.12
N TYR A 209 5.65 7.80 6.04
CA TYR A 209 4.24 7.43 6.07
C TYR A 209 3.69 7.59 7.50
N GLU A 210 2.45 8.04 7.61
CA GLU A 210 1.84 8.33 8.91
C GLU A 210 0.32 8.24 8.89
N THR A 211 -0.27 7.94 10.04
CA THR A 211 -1.72 7.91 10.21
C THR A 211 -2.30 9.30 10.28
N ARG A 212 -3.58 9.37 9.94
CA ARG A 212 -4.36 10.60 9.87
C ARG A 212 -5.76 10.40 10.44
N GLY A 213 -6.28 11.45 11.05
CA GLY A 213 -7.65 11.52 11.58
C GLY A 213 -7.88 10.72 12.88
N ARG A 214 -6.83 10.13 13.46
CA ARG A 214 -6.89 9.34 14.70
C ARG A 214 -5.69 9.66 15.60
N SER A 215 -5.87 9.53 16.91
CA SER A 215 -4.85 9.81 17.94
C SER A 215 -4.63 8.59 18.83
N PRO A 216 -3.37 8.26 19.21
CA PRO A 216 -2.13 8.93 18.80
C PRO A 216 -1.80 8.70 17.32
N GLY A 217 -1.17 9.70 16.68
CA GLY A 217 -0.65 9.54 15.32
C GLY A 217 0.55 8.59 15.31
N LEU A 218 0.56 7.65 14.36
CA LEU A 218 1.67 6.73 14.12
C LEU A 218 2.46 7.21 12.90
N GLN A 219 3.75 6.95 12.88
CA GLN A 219 4.60 7.25 11.74
C GLN A 219 5.69 6.19 11.58
N GLY A 220 6.18 6.03 10.35
CA GLY A 220 7.33 5.20 10.02
C GLY A 220 8.09 5.76 8.83
N TYR A 221 9.26 5.17 8.58
CA TYR A 221 10.15 5.56 7.50
C TYR A 221 10.47 4.38 6.57
N ALA A 222 10.68 4.70 5.30
CA ALA A 222 11.32 3.84 4.31
C ALA A 222 12.38 4.67 3.56
N LEU A 223 13.20 4.03 2.73
CA LEU A 223 14.32 4.67 2.06
C LEU A 223 14.24 4.42 0.55
N LEU A 224 14.24 5.49 -0.24
CA LEU A 224 14.47 5.44 -1.68
C LEU A 224 15.98 5.57 -1.94
N GLN A 225 16.58 4.56 -2.54
CA GLN A 225 18.01 4.46 -2.76
C GLN A 225 18.33 4.38 -4.25
N TYR A 226 19.21 5.25 -4.73
CA TYR A 226 19.65 5.27 -6.11
C TYR A 226 20.86 4.38 -6.35
N ASN A 227 20.79 3.55 -7.39
CA ASN A 227 21.91 2.79 -7.93
C ASN A 227 22.79 3.68 -8.83
N SER A 228 23.35 4.74 -8.25
CA SER A 228 24.18 5.71 -8.96
C SER A 228 25.65 5.28 -9.00
N SER A 229 26.27 5.50 -10.16
CA SER A 229 27.71 5.29 -10.38
C SER A 229 28.58 6.38 -9.75
N SER A 230 28.02 7.56 -9.46
CA SER A 230 28.74 8.75 -9.00
C SER A 230 29.29 8.64 -7.57
N SER A 231 28.72 7.78 -6.75
CA SER A 231 29.15 7.50 -5.38
C SER A 231 30.41 6.62 -5.27
N SER A 232 30.98 6.16 -6.39
CA SER A 232 32.22 5.36 -6.42
C SER A 232 33.51 6.19 -6.47
N LYS A 233 33.46 7.53 -6.43
CA LYS A 233 34.66 8.38 -6.60
C LYS A 233 35.46 8.66 -5.32
N THR A 234 35.12 8.07 -4.18
CA THR A 234 35.96 8.11 -2.97
C THR A 234 36.57 6.73 -2.68
N ARG A 235 37.90 6.65 -2.90
CA ARG A 235 38.85 5.55 -2.63
C ARG A 235 39.02 4.49 -3.74
N ARG A 236 39.95 4.75 -4.67
CA ARG A 236 40.71 3.70 -5.35
C ARG A 236 42.11 3.59 -4.74
N GLY A 237 42.34 2.50 -4.02
CA GLY A 237 43.65 1.98 -3.65
C GLY A 237 43.76 0.52 -4.07
N ALA A 238 44.46 0.31 -5.19
CA ALA A 238 45.23 -0.86 -5.61
C ALA A 238 44.65 -2.30 -5.69
N SER A 239 44.97 -2.89 -6.85
CA SER A 239 45.38 -4.29 -7.13
C SER A 239 44.33 -5.34 -7.54
N GLN A 240 44.51 -5.81 -8.79
CA GLN A 240 43.99 -7.08 -9.32
C GLN A 240 44.81 -8.27 -8.79
N PRO A 241 44.25 -9.50 -8.82
CA PRO A 241 44.86 -10.48 -9.72
C PRO A 241 43.88 -11.44 -10.43
N LYS A 242 44.50 -12.28 -11.27
CA LYS A 242 44.05 -13.06 -12.44
C LYS A 242 43.30 -14.37 -12.16
N ALA A 243 42.72 -14.90 -13.25
CA ALA A 243 41.88 -16.09 -13.42
C ALA A 243 42.55 -17.48 -13.28
N HIS A 244 41.75 -18.51 -12.98
CA HIS A 244 41.78 -19.82 -13.67
C HIS A 244 40.49 -20.66 -13.44
N GLU A 245 40.14 -21.44 -14.49
CA GLU A 245 39.04 -22.41 -14.71
C GLU A 245 38.98 -23.59 -13.68
N ARG A 246 37.99 -24.50 -13.53
CA ARG A 246 36.96 -25.10 -14.41
C ARG A 246 36.02 -26.02 -13.55
N GLY A 247 34.71 -26.12 -13.84
CA GLY A 247 33.93 -27.38 -13.71
C GLY A 247 32.74 -27.52 -12.72
N HIS A 248 31.56 -27.81 -13.31
CA HIS A 248 30.37 -28.56 -12.83
C HIS A 248 29.10 -27.81 -12.35
N HIS A 249 27.98 -28.24 -12.95
CA HIS A 249 26.66 -27.62 -13.05
C HIS A 249 25.86 -27.60 -11.74
N GLU A 250 25.38 -26.40 -11.39
CA GLU A 250 24.19 -26.18 -10.57
C GLU A 250 23.59 -24.82 -10.99
N LEU A 251 22.28 -24.78 -11.28
CA LEU A 251 21.55 -23.56 -11.68
C LEU A 251 21.29 -22.67 -10.45
N THR A 252 22.36 -22.14 -9.85
CA THR A 252 22.35 -20.92 -9.05
C THR A 252 23.67 -20.19 -9.29
N LYS A 253 23.57 -18.92 -9.71
CA LYS A 253 24.59 -17.86 -9.84
C LYS A 253 24.49 -17.17 -11.20
N HIS A 254 23.67 -16.13 -11.26
CA HIS A 254 23.98 -15.01 -12.13
C HIS A 254 25.35 -14.45 -11.73
N GLY A 255 26.22 -14.21 -12.72
CA GLY A 255 27.56 -13.69 -12.53
C GLY A 255 27.55 -12.45 -11.64
N GLY A 256 28.32 -12.52 -10.55
CA GLY A 256 28.47 -11.41 -9.61
C GLY A 256 29.23 -10.26 -10.24
N VAL A 257 28.51 -9.36 -10.90
CA VAL A 257 28.85 -7.94 -10.80
C VAL A 257 28.49 -7.57 -9.37
N SER A 258 29.48 -7.28 -8.53
CA SER A 258 29.20 -6.66 -7.24
C SER A 258 28.62 -5.28 -7.53
N HIS A 259 27.31 -5.18 -7.66
CA HIS A 259 26.63 -3.90 -7.67
C HIS A 259 26.92 -3.26 -6.33
N TRP A 260 27.74 -2.22 -6.33
CA TRP A 260 27.99 -1.43 -5.13
C TRP A 260 26.64 -0.87 -4.68
N GLN A 261 26.21 -1.25 -3.48
CA GLN A 261 25.03 -0.67 -2.86
C GLN A 261 25.47 0.38 -1.85
N PRO A 262 24.93 1.61 -1.92
CA PRO A 262 25.17 2.62 -0.90
C PRO A 262 24.87 2.04 0.50
N LYS A 263 25.71 2.36 1.48
CA LYS A 263 25.38 2.04 2.88
C LYS A 263 24.17 2.89 3.28
N PRO A 264 23.10 2.30 3.85
CA PRO A 264 21.97 3.07 4.37
C PRO A 264 22.41 4.07 5.46
N PRO A 265 21.67 5.19 5.66
CA PRO A 265 21.90 6.05 6.80
C PRO A 265 21.72 5.25 8.09
N GLY A 266 22.63 5.40 9.05
CA GLY A 266 22.54 4.64 10.31
C GLY A 266 21.33 4.99 11.17
N LYS A 267 20.86 6.25 11.08
CA LYS A 267 19.81 6.84 11.92
C LYS A 267 18.65 7.36 11.08
N ASN A 268 17.43 7.20 11.59
CA ASN A 268 16.24 7.85 11.06
C ASN A 268 16.33 9.39 11.25
N PRO A 269 15.59 10.18 10.46
CA PRO A 269 15.58 11.63 10.58
C PRO A 269 15.07 12.11 11.95
N ASN A 270 15.75 13.10 12.53
CA ASN A 270 15.31 13.77 13.76
C ASN A 270 14.13 14.75 13.52
N HIS A 271 13.94 15.18 12.28
CA HIS A 271 12.85 16.05 11.83
C HIS A 271 12.23 15.46 10.57
N SER A 272 10.97 15.80 10.29
CA SER A 272 10.31 15.29 9.10
C SER A 272 11.03 15.74 7.83
N PRO A 273 11.51 14.81 6.98
CA PRO A 273 12.09 15.15 5.67
C PRO A 273 11.02 15.42 4.61
N VAL A 274 9.75 15.07 4.90
CA VAL A 274 8.59 15.24 4.02
C VAL A 274 7.59 16.14 4.72
N SER A 275 7.09 17.16 4.02
CA SER A 275 5.97 17.97 4.51
C SER A 275 4.67 17.28 4.08
N LEU A 276 3.91 16.75 5.04
CA LEU A 276 2.58 16.19 4.80
C LEU A 276 1.53 17.10 5.44
N PRO A 277 0.36 17.28 4.82
CA PRO A 277 -0.72 18.08 5.40
C PRO A 277 -1.09 17.61 6.81
N PRO A 278 -1.38 18.52 7.76
CA PRO A 278 -1.75 18.17 9.13
C PRO A 278 -3.20 17.65 9.21
N ASP A 279 -3.54 16.93 10.28
CA ASP A 279 -4.86 16.27 10.50
C ASP A 279 -6.09 17.18 10.28
N GLY A 280 -5.97 18.49 10.54
CA GLY A 280 -7.07 19.46 10.34
C GLY A 280 -7.43 19.75 8.88
N THR A 281 -6.69 19.19 7.91
CA THR A 281 -6.94 19.37 6.47
C THR A 281 -7.69 18.20 5.82
N LEU A 282 -7.88 17.09 6.56
CA LEU A 282 -8.58 15.88 6.09
C LEU A 282 -10.07 16.09 5.79
N THR A 283 -10.65 17.20 6.23
CA THR A 283 -12.07 17.52 6.02
C THR A 283 -12.38 18.02 4.61
N ASN A 284 -11.37 18.34 3.81
CA ASN A 284 -11.53 18.59 2.37
C ASN A 284 -11.56 17.26 1.61
N TRP A 285 -12.51 16.38 1.95
CA TRP A 285 -12.80 15.19 1.15
C TRP A 285 -13.10 15.70 -0.27
N LEU A 286 -12.25 15.35 -1.26
CA LEU A 286 -12.20 15.88 -2.66
C LEU A 286 -11.14 16.98 -2.92
N GLU A 287 -9.91 16.87 -2.40
CA GLU A 287 -8.80 17.74 -2.85
C GLU A 287 -8.58 17.67 -4.38
N TYR A 288 -8.93 16.56 -5.01
CA TYR A 288 -8.90 16.36 -6.45
C TYR A 288 -9.96 15.35 -6.91
N THR A 289 -10.41 15.49 -8.16
CA THR A 289 -11.31 14.54 -8.82
C THR A 289 -10.51 13.71 -9.81
N LEU A 290 -10.57 12.39 -9.70
CA LEU A 290 -10.02 11.49 -10.71
C LEU A 290 -11.05 11.32 -11.83
N GLU A 291 -10.60 11.51 -13.06
CA GLU A 291 -11.40 11.24 -14.24
C GLU A 291 -10.99 9.89 -14.83
N ALA A 292 -11.95 9.05 -15.23
CA ALA A 292 -11.63 7.81 -15.93
C ALA A 292 -10.88 8.11 -17.24
N LEU A 293 -9.89 7.29 -17.59
CA LEU A 293 -9.14 7.45 -18.84
C LEU A 293 -10.08 7.34 -20.06
N ASN A 294 -10.93 6.32 -20.04
CA ASN A 294 -11.97 6.08 -21.03
C ASN A 294 -13.32 6.04 -20.30
N PRO A 295 -14.04 7.18 -20.16
CA PRO A 295 -15.35 7.17 -19.52
C PRO A 295 -16.30 6.34 -20.37
N GLN A 296 -16.67 5.15 -19.87
CA GLN A 296 -17.78 4.38 -20.42
C GLN A 296 -19.05 5.20 -20.23
N THR A 297 -19.59 5.74 -21.32
CA THR A 297 -20.76 6.65 -21.30
C THR A 297 -22.09 5.94 -21.12
N GLN A 298 -22.09 4.60 -21.06
CA GLN A 298 -23.28 3.79 -20.81
C GLN A 298 -23.21 3.17 -19.42
N PHE A 299 -23.45 3.98 -18.39
CA PHE A 299 -24.02 3.43 -17.17
C PHE A 299 -25.42 2.91 -17.52
N PRO A 300 -25.82 1.70 -17.09
CA PRO A 300 -27.17 1.23 -17.32
C PRO A 300 -28.13 2.26 -16.73
N ARG A 301 -29.11 2.68 -17.53
CA ARG A 301 -30.21 3.52 -17.07
C ARG A 301 -30.88 2.80 -15.91
N LEU A 302 -31.51 3.53 -15.01
CA LEU A 302 -32.26 2.93 -13.90
C LEU A 302 -33.25 1.84 -14.39
N SER A 303 -33.82 2.02 -15.59
CA SER A 303 -34.71 1.06 -16.25
C SER A 303 -34.03 -0.26 -16.69
N GLU A 304 -32.71 -0.27 -16.81
CA GLU A 304 -31.89 -1.41 -17.23
C GLU A 304 -31.31 -2.17 -16.02
N VAL A 305 -31.43 -1.61 -14.81
CA VAL A 305 -31.06 -2.27 -13.55
C VAL A 305 -32.11 -3.34 -13.22
N THR A 306 -31.83 -4.60 -13.56
CA THR A 306 -32.78 -5.72 -13.36
C THR A 306 -32.85 -6.25 -11.92
N ARG A 307 -31.97 -5.77 -11.03
CA ARG A 307 -31.85 -6.26 -9.65
C ARG A 307 -31.58 -5.08 -8.73
N THR A 308 -32.51 -4.82 -7.83
CA THR A 308 -32.37 -3.81 -6.78
C THR A 308 -32.13 -4.53 -5.45
N VAL A 309 -31.00 -4.24 -4.81
CA VAL A 309 -30.74 -4.70 -3.44
C VAL A 309 -31.34 -3.68 -2.48
N TYR A 310 -32.35 -4.11 -1.72
CA TYR A 310 -32.91 -3.30 -0.64
C TYR A 310 -32.16 -3.63 0.64
N ILE A 311 -31.27 -2.74 1.08
CA ILE A 311 -30.67 -2.83 2.40
C ILE A 311 -31.63 -2.14 3.37
N THR A 312 -32.36 -2.95 4.14
CA THR A 312 -33.23 -2.41 5.19
C THR A 312 -32.43 -2.33 6.47
N VAL A 313 -32.06 -1.11 6.85
CA VAL A 313 -31.42 -0.86 8.14
C VAL A 313 -32.49 -0.48 9.15
N LYS A 314 -32.51 -1.16 10.30
CA LYS A 314 -33.46 -0.87 11.38
C LYS A 314 -32.71 -0.18 12.50
N GLU A 315 -33.21 1.00 12.83
CA GLU A 315 -32.78 1.76 13.98
C GLU A 315 -33.92 1.80 15.00
N LYS A 316 -33.57 1.62 16.27
CA LYS A 316 -34.49 1.73 17.38
C LYS A 316 -34.09 2.92 18.24
N VAL A 317 -35.03 3.83 18.44
CA VAL A 317 -34.87 4.89 19.44
C VAL A 317 -34.96 4.27 20.83
N VAL A 318 -33.89 4.43 21.61
CA VAL A 318 -33.82 4.10 23.04
C VAL A 318 -33.69 5.40 23.83
N ASN A 319 -34.52 5.55 24.85
CA ASN A 319 -34.62 6.77 25.66
C ASN A 319 -35.03 8.01 24.83
N GLY A 320 -36.11 7.90 24.07
CA GLY A 320 -36.57 8.99 23.22
C GLY A 320 -37.83 8.72 22.42
N THR A 321 -38.22 9.70 21.60
CA THR A 321 -39.34 9.60 20.66
C THR A 321 -38.95 10.11 19.27
N TYR A 322 -39.58 9.54 18.25
CA TYR A 322 -39.49 10.01 16.88
C TYR A 322 -40.77 10.77 16.53
N HIS A 323 -40.65 12.05 16.20
CA HIS A 323 -41.78 12.89 15.78
C HIS A 323 -41.36 13.78 14.60
N GLY A 324 -42.15 13.73 13.52
CA GLY A 324 -42.03 14.67 12.39
C GLY A 324 -40.70 14.63 11.64
N GLY A 325 -40.04 13.47 11.55
CA GLY A 325 -38.73 13.34 10.90
C GLY A 325 -37.53 13.47 11.83
N SER A 326 -37.74 13.84 13.09
CA SER A 326 -36.67 14.10 14.05
C SER A 326 -36.68 13.10 15.20
N VAL A 327 -35.49 12.64 15.58
CA VAL A 327 -35.28 11.81 16.77
C VAL A 327 -34.92 12.72 17.95
N ASN A 328 -35.65 12.58 19.06
CA ASN A 328 -35.27 13.14 20.35
C ASN A 328 -34.95 11.98 21.30
N GLY A 329 -33.68 11.60 21.39
CA GLY A 329 -33.18 10.49 22.20
C GLY A 329 -31.97 9.80 21.55
N SER A 330 -31.58 8.64 22.08
CA SER A 330 -30.47 7.85 21.54
C SER A 330 -31.00 6.82 20.54
N VAL A 331 -30.19 6.49 19.53
CA VAL A 331 -30.54 5.47 18.52
C VAL A 331 -29.57 4.31 18.66
N ILE A 332 -30.09 3.09 18.58
CA ILE A 332 -29.29 1.87 18.45
C ILE A 332 -29.66 1.14 17.16
N TRP A 333 -28.67 0.52 16.55
CA TRP A 333 -28.86 -0.42 15.44
C TRP A 333 -29.44 -1.73 15.99
N VAL A 334 -30.47 -2.28 15.32
CA VAL A 334 -31.16 -3.52 15.73
C VAL A 334 -31.30 -4.51 14.60
#